data_AF-A0A7S4NHH4-F1
#
_entry.id   AF-A0A7S4NHH4-F1
#
_cell.length_a   1.000
_cell.length_b   1.000
_cell.length_c   1.000
_cell.angle_alpha   90.00
_cell.angle_beta   90.00
_cell.angle_gamma   90.00
#
_symmetry.space_group_name_H-M   'P 1'
#
loop_
_entity.id
_entity.type
_entity.pdbx_description
1 polymer ?
#
loop_
_entity_poly.entity_id
_entity_poly.type
_entity_poly.pdbx_seq_one_letter_code
_entity_poly.pdbx_strand_id
1 'polypeptide(L)'
;WSDLQKVVLARRADLHLGSTVSGLDLLMALRFGGHTGHLIYLKPAARVAPWDDGDREVAEFVGCTPERLFRVSASKDNPRNRIVKSEALAGTRPRGSTPEADRQLLEELITSDKDRSENVITGDFIEEVLGDMTSMGLLDGADAAAADTERRVEDGVGKIFGSLPPQEERMLLKNMFFVRRLRQLQHICRLVERRLADGAQSSDATRYLLRNLHPTPAVNGYPSSEAVEFIRQYESTLFDRGFYAGPFGYIGRDDADVAVAIRSALLITGTKEDRDDIASNMLGATRVSIYAGAGIVPGSTVESEWAETGAKLGVLSSLFPSSPITLQNSPTANVAWATAFIEELIRCGVTQFYVCPGSRSTPLTAALARATRARVGTVHALSVHDERGAAFRALGYGRRTGRPAAVITSSGTAVANLYPAVVEAGMDGVPMMILTADRPYESRDTGANQAIDQVKAFSSTYTRWFRDILPPSDDVPISAILSDTNHAVTVLRQLMGPVHLNVQFRENLAPDSGPIRNDDRMG
;
A
#
# COMPACT_ATOMS: atom_id res chain seq x y z
N TRP A 1 -17.62 -13.90 29.78
CA TRP A 1 -16.48 -14.11 28.87
C TRP A 1 -15.30 -14.86 29.50
N SER A 2 -15.48 -15.61 30.60
CA SER A 2 -14.35 -16.31 31.26
C SER A 2 -13.71 -17.40 30.40
N ASP A 3 -14.47 -17.97 29.47
CA ASP A 3 -14.04 -19.09 28.63
C ASP A 3 -13.54 -18.65 27.24
N LEU A 4 -13.56 -17.35 26.96
CA LEU A 4 -13.13 -16.78 25.68
C LEU A 4 -11.60 -16.77 25.59
N GLN A 5 -11.04 -17.65 24.77
CA GLN A 5 -9.59 -17.81 24.61
C GLN A 5 -9.01 -16.84 23.57
N LYS A 6 -9.79 -16.58 22.51
CA LYS A 6 -9.43 -15.67 21.41
C LYS A 6 -10.67 -14.96 20.88
N VAL A 7 -10.53 -13.69 20.54
CA VAL A 7 -11.54 -12.95 19.74
C VAL A 7 -10.85 -12.02 18.76
N VAL A 8 -11.41 -11.86 17.57
CA VAL A 8 -10.89 -10.97 16.53
C VAL A 8 -11.79 -9.77 16.45
N LEU A 9 -11.29 -8.63 16.89
CA LEU A 9 -11.98 -7.36 16.74
C LEU A 9 -11.53 -6.66 15.47
N ALA A 10 -12.50 -6.08 14.77
CA ALA A 10 -12.32 -5.36 13.53
C ALA A 10 -12.64 -3.88 13.69
N ARG A 11 -12.11 -3.08 12.76
CA ARG A 11 -12.48 -1.69 12.56
C ARG A 11 -12.58 -1.36 11.08
N ARG A 12 -13.36 -0.33 10.79
CA ARG A 12 -13.61 0.22 9.46
C ARG A 12 -12.98 1.61 9.35
N ALA A 13 -12.41 1.91 8.19
CA ALA A 13 -12.00 3.26 7.80
C ALA A 13 -12.79 3.69 6.56
N ASP A 14 -13.48 4.81 6.67
CA ASP A 14 -14.31 5.35 5.59
C ASP A 14 -13.58 6.47 4.85
N LEU A 15 -13.33 6.27 3.56
CA LEU A 15 -12.74 7.27 2.67
C LEU A 15 -13.85 7.93 1.85
N HIS A 16 -13.99 9.25 2.00
CA HIS A 16 -14.92 10.05 1.21
C HIS A 16 -14.15 10.72 0.07
N LEU A 17 -14.56 10.45 -1.17
CA LEU A 17 -13.85 10.87 -2.36
C LEU A 17 -14.63 11.98 -3.07
N GLY A 18 -13.92 13.03 -3.52
CA GLY A 18 -14.49 14.09 -4.35
C GLY A 18 -14.75 13.68 -5.81
N SER A 19 -14.44 12.44 -6.17
CA SER A 19 -14.70 11.86 -7.49
C SER A 19 -15.10 10.40 -7.35
N THR A 20 -15.75 9.86 -8.38
CA THR A 20 -16.13 8.44 -8.38
C THR A 20 -14.92 7.52 -8.51
N VAL A 21 -14.97 6.36 -7.85
CA VAL A 21 -13.98 5.29 -7.97
C VAL A 21 -14.65 4.01 -8.47
N SER A 22 -13.89 3.24 -9.25
CA SER A 22 -14.27 1.91 -9.75
C SER A 22 -13.52 0.83 -8.96
N GLY A 23 -14.25 -0.17 -8.49
CA GLY A 23 -13.69 -1.36 -7.84
C GLY A 23 -12.80 -2.16 -8.79
N LEU A 24 -13.07 -2.12 -10.09
CA LEU A 24 -12.20 -2.75 -11.08
C LEU A 24 -10.85 -2.04 -11.18
N ASP A 25 -10.82 -0.70 -11.10
CA ASP A 25 -9.58 0.07 -11.11
C ASP A 25 -8.73 -0.25 -9.85
N LEU A 26 -9.39 -0.36 -8.69
CA LEU A 26 -8.73 -0.80 -7.46
C LEU A 26 -8.18 -2.23 -7.58
N LEU A 27 -8.94 -3.15 -8.20
CA LEU A 27 -8.49 -4.52 -8.46
C LEU A 27 -7.25 -4.55 -9.38
N MET A 28 -7.23 -3.71 -10.42
CA MET A 28 -6.09 -3.60 -11.32
C MET A 28 -4.89 -2.98 -10.61
N ALA A 29 -5.10 -1.97 -9.77
CA ALA A 29 -4.05 -1.37 -8.95
C ALA A 29 -3.42 -2.39 -7.98
N LEU A 30 -4.23 -3.29 -7.39
CA LEU A 30 -3.74 -4.41 -6.58
C LEU A 30 -2.90 -5.39 -7.42
N ARG A 31 -3.46 -5.85 -8.55
CA ARG A 31 -2.84 -6.86 -9.42
C ARG A 31 -1.50 -6.40 -10.00
N PHE A 32 -1.47 -5.23 -10.62
CA PHE A 32 -0.25 -4.66 -11.21
C PHE A 32 0.62 -3.97 -10.18
N GLY A 33 0.09 -3.78 -8.97
CA GLY A 33 0.81 -3.18 -7.89
C GLY A 33 1.79 -4.09 -7.16
N GLY A 34 1.88 -5.37 -7.55
CA GLY A 34 2.72 -6.36 -6.89
C GLY A 34 2.11 -6.90 -5.59
N HIS A 35 0.80 -6.74 -5.40
CA HIS A 35 0.09 -7.45 -4.33
C HIS A 35 -0.08 -8.92 -4.75
N THR A 36 0.19 -9.82 -3.82
CA THR A 36 0.09 -11.26 -4.02
C THR A 36 -1.01 -11.81 -3.11
N GLY A 37 -1.87 -12.66 -3.64
CA GLY A 37 -3.04 -13.20 -2.94
C GLY A 37 -4.18 -13.51 -3.91
N HIS A 38 -5.33 -13.87 -3.34
CA HIS A 38 -6.57 -14.07 -4.09
C HIS A 38 -7.26 -12.74 -4.29
N LEU A 39 -7.43 -12.36 -5.56
CA LEU A 39 -8.14 -11.17 -5.96
C LEU A 39 -9.65 -11.43 -5.91
N ILE A 40 -10.37 -10.56 -5.21
CA ILE A 40 -11.82 -10.61 -5.03
C ILE A 40 -12.43 -9.41 -5.72
N TYR A 41 -13.45 -9.65 -6.54
CA TYR A 41 -14.32 -8.62 -7.09
C TYR A 41 -15.76 -9.15 -7.12
N LEU A 42 -16.67 -8.37 -6.56
CA LEU A 42 -18.10 -8.64 -6.55
C LEU A 42 -18.84 -7.36 -6.88
N LYS A 43 -19.75 -7.45 -7.84
CA LYS A 43 -20.77 -6.44 -8.10
C LYS A 43 -22.13 -7.04 -7.73
N PRO A 44 -22.76 -6.61 -6.62
CA PRO A 44 -24.06 -7.13 -6.23
C PRO A 44 -25.10 -6.95 -7.33
N ALA A 45 -25.86 -8.00 -7.65
CA ALA A 45 -26.91 -7.95 -8.68
C ALA A 45 -28.19 -7.28 -8.19
N ALA A 46 -28.40 -7.23 -6.87
CA ALA A 46 -29.53 -6.59 -6.22
C ALA A 46 -29.05 -5.42 -5.37
N ARG A 47 -29.96 -4.49 -5.10
CA ARG A 47 -29.73 -3.38 -4.17
C ARG A 47 -29.39 -3.94 -2.79
N VAL A 48 -28.15 -3.76 -2.37
CA VAL A 48 -27.69 -4.05 -1.01
C VAL A 48 -27.48 -2.71 -0.33
N ALA A 49 -28.32 -2.41 0.67
CA ALA A 49 -28.13 -1.24 1.50
C ALA A 49 -27.02 -1.51 2.53
N PRO A 50 -26.05 -0.60 2.72
CA PRO A 50 -25.13 -0.69 3.85
C PRO A 50 -25.91 -0.50 5.16
N TRP A 51 -25.45 -1.14 6.23
CA TRP A 51 -26.14 -1.15 7.53
C TRP A 51 -26.40 0.25 8.10
N ASP A 52 -25.47 1.20 7.90
CA ASP A 52 -25.51 2.54 8.48
C ASP A 52 -25.73 3.68 7.48
N ASP A 53 -26.04 3.41 6.19
CA ASP A 53 -25.87 4.41 5.12
C ASP A 53 -27.15 4.78 4.34
N GLY A 54 -28.31 4.75 5.01
CA GLY A 54 -29.57 5.32 4.54
C GLY A 54 -29.97 4.89 3.11
N ASP A 55 -30.08 5.86 2.20
CA ASP A 55 -30.47 5.65 0.79
C ASP A 55 -29.33 5.13 -0.11
N ARG A 56 -28.10 5.06 0.38
CA ARG A 56 -26.93 4.63 -0.42
C ARG A 56 -26.94 3.12 -0.65
N GLU A 57 -26.24 2.70 -1.68
CA GLU A 57 -26.17 1.30 -2.09
C GLU A 57 -24.71 0.83 -2.16
N VAL A 58 -24.48 -0.44 -1.85
CA VAL A 58 -23.22 -1.10 -2.16
C VAL A 58 -23.11 -1.22 -3.68
N ALA A 59 -22.19 -0.47 -4.26
CA ALA A 59 -21.88 -0.55 -5.69
C ALA A 59 -21.05 -1.80 -6.00
N GLU A 60 -19.97 -2.00 -5.25
CA GLU A 60 -18.95 -3.03 -5.54
C GLU A 60 -18.24 -3.46 -4.24
N PHE A 61 -17.63 -4.64 -4.26
CA PHE A 61 -16.76 -5.14 -3.20
C PHE A 61 -15.48 -5.70 -3.82
N VAL A 62 -14.32 -5.29 -3.30
CA VAL A 62 -13.00 -5.61 -3.87
C VAL A 62 -12.05 -6.05 -2.78
N GLY A 63 -11.07 -6.92 -3.09
CA GLY A 63 -10.04 -7.27 -2.13
C GLY A 63 -8.85 -8.03 -2.74
N CYS A 64 -7.80 -8.16 -1.95
CA CYS A 64 -6.64 -9.01 -2.24
C CYS A 64 -6.27 -9.78 -0.97
N THR A 65 -6.96 -10.89 -0.73
CA THR A 65 -6.79 -11.66 0.49
C THR A 65 -5.57 -12.58 0.39
N PRO A 66 -4.73 -12.65 1.44
CA PRO A 66 -3.65 -13.63 1.51
C PRO A 66 -4.10 -14.96 2.11
N GLU A 67 -5.36 -15.11 2.53
CA GLU A 67 -5.81 -16.24 3.35
C GLU A 67 -6.84 -17.10 2.60
N ARG A 68 -6.44 -18.34 2.32
CA ARG A 68 -7.33 -19.38 1.83
C ARG A 68 -8.05 -20.03 3.00
N LEU A 69 -9.38 -20.09 2.94
CA LEU A 69 -10.18 -20.84 3.89
C LEU A 69 -10.01 -22.35 3.64
N PHE A 70 -10.29 -22.81 2.42
CA PHE A 70 -9.95 -24.16 1.99
C PHE A 70 -9.87 -24.27 0.47
N ARG A 71 -9.22 -25.34 -0.01
CA ARG A 71 -9.24 -25.76 -1.41
C ARG A 71 -9.40 -27.26 -1.52
N VAL A 72 -10.30 -27.70 -2.39
CA VAL A 72 -10.43 -29.09 -2.82
C VAL A 72 -10.03 -29.14 -4.28
N SER A 73 -8.98 -29.89 -4.64
CA SER A 73 -8.54 -29.98 -6.04
C SER A 73 -7.77 -31.26 -6.32
N ALA A 74 -7.63 -31.61 -7.60
CA ALA A 74 -6.82 -32.76 -8.02
C ALA A 74 -5.37 -32.63 -7.52
N SER A 75 -4.77 -33.75 -7.07
CA SER A 75 -3.34 -33.78 -6.76
C SER A 75 -2.53 -33.57 -8.04
N LYS A 76 -1.41 -32.85 -7.92
CA LYS A 76 -0.47 -32.65 -9.03
C LYS A 76 0.21 -33.96 -9.43
N ASP A 77 0.47 -34.84 -8.46
CA ASP A 77 1.21 -36.09 -8.68
C ASP A 77 0.30 -37.20 -9.19
N ASN A 78 -0.98 -37.18 -8.78
CA ASN A 78 -1.97 -38.13 -9.26
C ASN A 78 -3.34 -37.43 -9.43
N PRO A 79 -3.74 -37.10 -10.67
CA PRO A 79 -5.02 -36.44 -10.94
C PRO A 79 -6.26 -37.23 -10.53
N ARG A 80 -6.14 -38.52 -10.19
CA ARG A 80 -7.23 -39.31 -9.60
C ARG A 80 -7.45 -39.00 -8.13
N ASN A 81 -6.39 -38.61 -7.42
CA ASN A 81 -6.49 -38.19 -6.03
C ASN A 81 -6.98 -36.75 -5.95
N ARG A 82 -7.78 -36.45 -4.93
CA ARG A 82 -8.17 -35.08 -4.57
C ARG A 82 -7.54 -34.75 -3.22
N ILE A 83 -7.05 -33.53 -3.10
CA ILE A 83 -6.43 -33.00 -1.89
C ILE A 83 -7.29 -31.87 -1.35
N VAL A 84 -7.58 -31.94 -0.06
CA VAL A 84 -8.13 -30.85 0.75
C VAL A 84 -6.96 -30.11 1.39
N LYS A 85 -6.93 -28.79 1.20
CA LYS A 85 -5.92 -27.89 1.80
C LYS A 85 -6.61 -26.79 2.56
N SER A 86 -6.13 -26.48 3.76
CA SER A 86 -6.55 -25.33 4.56
C SER A 86 -5.31 -24.70 5.21
N GLU A 87 -5.39 -23.44 5.60
CA GLU A 87 -4.28 -22.74 6.23
C GLU A 87 -4.74 -21.85 7.39
N ALA A 88 -3.99 -21.87 8.49
CA ALA A 88 -4.11 -20.88 9.55
C ALA A 88 -3.16 -19.72 9.24
N LEU A 89 -3.71 -18.54 8.98
CA LEU A 89 -2.94 -17.29 8.84
C LEU A 89 -3.22 -16.40 10.05
N ALA A 90 -2.30 -16.41 11.01
CA ALA A 90 -2.41 -15.64 12.24
C ALA A 90 -1.01 -15.24 12.73
N GLY A 91 -0.91 -14.04 13.31
CA GLY A 91 0.35 -13.34 13.54
C GLY A 91 0.76 -12.47 12.35
N THR A 92 1.03 -11.19 12.61
CA THR A 92 1.30 -10.19 11.57
C THR A 92 2.39 -9.22 11.98
N ARG A 93 3.33 -8.93 11.07
CA ARG A 93 4.19 -7.75 11.17
C ARG A 93 4.25 -7.00 9.83
N PRO A 94 4.49 -5.68 9.84
CA PRO A 94 4.82 -4.95 8.62
C PRO A 94 6.16 -5.43 8.04
N ARG A 95 6.36 -5.15 6.75
CA ARG A 95 7.66 -5.30 6.08
C ARG A 95 8.52 -4.07 6.37
N GLY A 96 9.81 -4.29 6.61
CA GLY A 96 10.76 -3.20 6.89
C GLY A 96 11.12 -2.39 5.63
N SER A 97 11.45 -1.12 5.82
CA SER A 97 11.91 -0.24 4.73
C SER A 97 13.35 -0.53 4.29
N THR A 98 14.12 -1.24 5.11
CA THR A 98 15.47 -1.74 4.82
C THR A 98 15.55 -3.24 5.08
N PRO A 99 16.50 -3.97 4.47
CA PRO A 99 16.69 -5.41 4.72
C PRO A 99 16.92 -5.75 6.20
N GLU A 100 17.64 -4.90 6.94
CA GLU A 100 17.94 -5.09 8.35
C GLU A 100 16.68 -4.93 9.21
N ALA A 101 15.90 -3.88 8.98
CA ALA A 101 14.64 -3.65 9.68
C ALA A 101 13.62 -4.75 9.36
N ASP A 102 13.57 -5.22 8.11
CA ASP A 102 12.68 -6.30 7.69
C ASP A 102 13.00 -7.62 8.41
N ARG A 103 14.29 -7.89 8.62
CA ARG A 103 14.78 -9.06 9.35
C ARG A 103 14.47 -8.96 10.85
N GLN A 104 14.65 -7.79 11.47
CA GLN A 104 14.28 -7.59 12.88
C GLN A 104 12.78 -7.81 13.12
N LEU A 105 11.93 -7.22 12.28
CA LEU A 105 10.47 -7.42 12.35
C LEU A 105 10.07 -8.88 12.13
N LEU A 106 10.83 -9.62 11.32
CA LEU A 106 10.62 -11.05 11.14
C LEU A 106 11.03 -11.86 12.38
N GLU A 107 12.20 -11.57 12.95
CA GLU A 107 12.69 -12.19 14.19
C GLU A 107 11.69 -11.97 15.32
N GLU A 108 11.15 -10.76 15.46
CA GLU A 108 10.07 -10.44 16.42
C GLU A 108 8.78 -11.23 16.17
N LEU A 109 8.39 -11.41 14.90
CA LEU A 109 7.19 -12.17 14.54
C LEU A 109 7.33 -13.63 14.96
N ILE A 110 8.43 -14.29 14.58
CA ILE A 110 8.60 -15.75 14.78
C ILE A 110 8.89 -16.13 16.24
N THR A 111 9.45 -15.21 17.03
CA THR A 111 9.74 -15.43 18.45
C THR A 111 8.59 -15.03 19.38
N SER A 112 7.58 -14.35 18.87
CA SER A 112 6.43 -13.90 19.65
C SER A 112 5.54 -15.06 20.12
N ASP A 113 5.49 -15.24 21.45
CA ASP A 113 4.61 -16.22 22.09
C ASP A 113 3.13 -15.93 21.83
N LYS A 114 2.74 -14.65 21.78
CA LYS A 114 1.38 -14.19 21.47
C LYS A 114 0.98 -14.62 20.06
N ASP A 115 1.78 -14.28 19.06
CA ASP A 115 1.49 -14.57 17.65
C ASP A 115 1.47 -16.10 17.40
N ARG A 116 2.38 -16.84 18.06
CA ARG A 116 2.40 -18.31 18.01
C ARG A 116 1.15 -18.92 18.64
N SER A 117 0.75 -18.47 19.84
CA SER A 117 -0.48 -18.92 20.51
C SER A 117 -1.72 -18.68 19.64
N GLU A 118 -1.80 -17.49 19.03
CA GLU A 118 -2.88 -17.14 18.11
C GLU A 118 -2.98 -18.08 16.90
N ASN A 119 -1.82 -18.45 16.33
CA ASN A 119 -1.73 -19.37 15.21
C ASN A 119 -2.08 -20.81 15.60
N VAL A 120 -1.62 -21.28 16.76
CA VAL A 120 -1.93 -22.61 17.29
C VAL A 120 -3.44 -22.80 17.46
N ILE A 121 -4.13 -21.85 18.11
CA ILE A 121 -5.60 -21.92 18.29
C ILE A 121 -6.31 -22.08 16.93
N THR A 122 -5.88 -21.33 15.93
CA THR A 122 -6.48 -21.39 14.59
C THR A 122 -6.16 -22.71 13.89
N GLY A 123 -4.91 -23.17 13.98
CA GLY A 123 -4.45 -24.41 13.34
C GLY A 123 -5.09 -25.66 13.95
N ASP A 124 -5.25 -25.69 15.27
CA ASP A 124 -5.84 -26.82 16.00
C ASP A 124 -7.34 -26.93 15.69
N PHE A 125 -8.05 -25.80 15.57
CA PHE A 125 -9.42 -25.79 15.08
C PHE A 125 -9.54 -26.39 13.66
N ILE A 126 -8.61 -26.06 12.76
CA ILE A 126 -8.60 -26.64 11.40
C ILE A 126 -8.36 -28.15 11.46
N GLU A 127 -7.40 -28.61 12.27
CA GLU A 127 -7.13 -30.04 12.44
C GLU A 127 -8.30 -30.81 13.05
N GLU A 128 -9.01 -30.22 14.00
CA GLU A 128 -10.23 -30.80 14.59
C GLU A 128 -11.30 -31.02 13.53
N VAL A 129 -11.61 -29.99 12.74
CA VAL A 129 -12.60 -30.08 11.64
C VAL A 129 -12.19 -31.14 10.60
N LEU A 130 -10.91 -31.24 10.25
CA LEU A 130 -10.44 -32.27 9.31
C LEU A 130 -10.37 -33.67 9.95
N GLY A 131 -10.17 -33.76 11.26
CA GLY A 131 -10.23 -34.99 12.06
C GLY A 131 -11.64 -35.56 12.09
N ASP A 132 -12.65 -34.72 12.24
CA ASP A 132 -14.06 -35.11 12.14
C ASP A 132 -14.38 -35.66 10.76
N MET A 133 -13.93 -34.98 9.69
CA MET A 133 -14.08 -35.47 8.32
C MET A 133 -13.40 -36.83 8.10
N THR A 134 -12.26 -37.08 8.74
CA THR A 134 -11.59 -38.38 8.70
C THR A 134 -12.42 -39.45 9.39
N SER A 135 -12.98 -39.14 10.55
CA SER A 135 -13.86 -40.05 11.32
C SER A 135 -15.16 -40.37 10.56
N MET A 136 -15.61 -39.45 9.70
CA MET A 136 -16.75 -39.64 8.79
C MET A 136 -16.41 -40.40 7.49
N GLY A 137 -15.13 -40.74 7.28
CA GLY A 137 -14.67 -41.40 6.05
C GLY A 137 -14.66 -40.49 4.81
N LEU A 138 -14.64 -39.15 4.99
CA LEU A 138 -14.49 -38.19 3.89
C LEU A 138 -13.01 -37.97 3.53
N LEU A 139 -12.12 -38.06 4.51
CA LEU A 139 -10.68 -37.89 4.35
C LEU A 139 -9.94 -39.14 4.79
N ASP A 140 -8.75 -39.36 4.24
CA ASP A 140 -7.84 -40.38 4.74
C ASP A 140 -7.20 -39.96 6.06
N GLY A 141 -6.77 -40.96 6.84
CA GLY A 141 -5.99 -40.76 8.07
C GLY A 141 -4.69 -39.98 7.84
N ALA A 142 -4.22 -39.32 8.90
CA ALA A 142 -3.10 -38.38 8.85
C ALA A 142 -1.80 -38.98 8.29
N ASP A 143 -1.55 -40.26 8.58
CA ASP A 143 -0.34 -40.98 8.16
C ASP A 143 -0.26 -41.21 6.64
N ALA A 144 -1.41 -41.26 5.95
CA ALA A 144 -1.45 -41.45 4.49
C ALA A 144 -1.01 -40.18 3.71
N ALA A 145 -1.10 -38.99 4.34
CA ALA A 145 -0.72 -37.73 3.73
C ALA A 145 0.74 -37.32 4.06
N ALA A 146 1.31 -37.84 5.15
CA ALA A 146 2.65 -37.49 5.63
C ALA A 146 3.75 -37.84 4.61
N ALA A 147 3.64 -38.98 3.93
CA ALA A 147 4.63 -39.43 2.95
C ALA A 147 4.76 -38.52 1.70
N ASP A 148 3.72 -37.75 1.38
CA ASP A 148 3.69 -36.82 0.23
C ASP A 148 3.95 -35.36 0.65
N THR A 149 3.74 -35.04 1.92
CA THR A 149 3.93 -33.70 2.51
C THR A 149 5.40 -33.43 2.82
N GLU A 150 6.14 -34.42 3.32
CA GLU A 150 7.58 -34.29 3.62
C GLU A 150 8.42 -33.93 2.38
N ARG A 151 8.04 -34.42 1.18
CA ARG A 151 8.73 -34.07 -0.09
C ARG A 151 8.49 -32.64 -0.56
N ARG A 152 7.39 -31.99 -0.17
CA ARG A 152 6.99 -30.67 -0.70
C ARG A 152 7.46 -29.50 0.17
N VAL A 153 7.86 -29.75 1.41
CA VAL A 153 8.38 -28.72 2.33
C VAL A 153 9.86 -28.38 2.05
N GLU A 154 10.60 -29.28 1.40
CA GLU A 154 12.02 -29.03 1.05
C GLU A 154 12.21 -27.97 -0.06
N ASP A 155 11.23 -27.75 -0.94
CA ASP A 155 11.34 -26.79 -2.05
C ASP A 155 11.07 -25.32 -1.68
N GLY A 156 10.58 -25.05 -0.47
CA GLY A 156 10.18 -23.70 -0.01
C GLY A 156 11.17 -23.00 0.93
N VAL A 157 11.92 -23.78 1.72
CA VAL A 157 12.78 -23.23 2.79
C VAL A 157 14.11 -22.70 2.24
N GLY A 158 14.62 -23.32 1.16
CA GLY A 158 15.93 -23.00 0.56
C GLY A 158 16.04 -21.64 -0.15
N LYS A 159 14.94 -20.91 -0.36
CA LYS A 159 14.96 -19.60 -1.05
C LYS A 159 14.79 -18.38 -0.14
N ILE A 160 14.63 -18.57 1.17
CA ILE A 160 14.33 -17.48 2.12
C ILE A 160 15.54 -17.07 2.96
N PHE A 161 16.44 -18.00 3.25
CA PHE A 161 17.57 -17.77 4.14
C PHE A 161 18.87 -17.89 3.34
N GLY A 162 19.46 -16.75 2.93
CA GLY A 162 20.78 -16.70 2.30
C GLY A 162 21.90 -17.38 3.12
N SER A 163 21.60 -17.71 4.38
CA SER A 163 22.29 -18.71 5.20
C SER A 163 21.29 -19.29 6.18
N LEU A 164 21.21 -20.61 6.28
CA LEU A 164 20.31 -21.32 7.20
C LEU A 164 20.72 -21.06 8.66
N PRO A 165 19.77 -20.83 9.59
CA PRO A 165 20.07 -20.77 11.02
C PRO A 165 20.62 -22.10 11.58
N PRO A 166 21.25 -22.10 12.78
CA PRO A 166 21.83 -23.27 13.43
C PRO A 166 20.83 -24.43 13.56
N GLN A 167 21.33 -25.66 13.59
CA GLN A 167 20.52 -26.89 13.58
C GLN A 167 19.46 -26.97 14.70
N GLU A 168 19.71 -26.34 15.84
CA GLU A 168 18.80 -26.38 16.99
C GLU A 168 17.47 -25.64 16.74
N GLU A 169 17.44 -24.61 15.88
CA GLU A 169 16.19 -23.94 15.47
C GLU A 169 15.41 -24.73 14.40
N ARG A 170 16.06 -25.68 13.69
CA ARG A 170 15.42 -26.48 12.64
C ARG A 170 14.52 -27.59 13.17
N MET A 171 14.75 -28.06 14.40
CA MET A 171 13.96 -29.15 14.99
C MET A 171 12.58 -28.69 15.48
N LEU A 172 12.41 -27.42 15.86
CA LEU A 172 11.12 -26.87 16.32
C LEU A 172 10.14 -26.54 15.17
N LEU A 173 10.64 -26.42 13.94
CA LEU A 173 9.87 -26.04 12.74
C LEU A 173 9.47 -27.23 11.88
N LYS A 174 9.78 -28.46 12.31
CA LYS A 174 9.87 -29.59 11.39
C LYS A 174 8.54 -30.23 10.98
N ASN A 175 7.38 -29.65 11.27
CA ASN A 175 6.14 -29.94 10.54
C ASN A 175 5.14 -28.77 10.66
N MET A 176 4.84 -28.14 9.51
CA MET A 176 3.67 -27.29 9.21
C MET A 176 3.72 -25.75 9.35
N PHE A 177 4.73 -25.09 9.94
CA PHE A 177 4.79 -23.61 9.99
C PHE A 177 5.71 -22.99 8.93
N PHE A 178 5.27 -21.90 8.28
CA PHE A 178 6.09 -21.09 7.37
C PHE A 178 5.72 -19.61 7.42
N VAL A 179 6.59 -18.74 6.90
CA VAL A 179 6.32 -17.30 6.82
C VAL A 179 5.90 -16.90 5.41
N ARG A 180 4.71 -16.30 5.29
CA ARG A 180 4.24 -15.70 4.03
C ARG A 180 4.60 -14.23 4.00
N ARG A 181 5.61 -13.88 3.21
CA ARG A 181 6.00 -12.48 2.95
C ARG A 181 5.16 -11.90 1.80
N LEU A 182 4.37 -10.88 2.12
CA LEU A 182 3.63 -10.07 1.15
C LEU A 182 4.38 -8.76 0.89
N ARG A 183 3.81 -7.91 0.03
CA ARG A 183 4.39 -6.61 -0.33
C ARG A 183 4.60 -5.69 0.88
N GLN A 184 3.63 -5.61 1.78
CA GLN A 184 3.65 -4.69 2.93
C GLN A 184 3.62 -5.38 4.29
N LEU A 185 3.22 -6.65 4.33
CA LEU A 185 3.05 -7.42 5.57
C LEU A 185 3.74 -8.77 5.45
N GLN A 186 3.97 -9.41 6.59
CA GLN A 186 4.41 -10.79 6.69
C GLN A 186 3.61 -11.51 7.79
N HIS A 187 3.34 -12.80 7.54
CA HIS A 187 2.44 -13.60 8.37
C HIS A 187 3.06 -14.94 8.72
N ILE A 188 2.76 -15.44 9.93
CA ILE A 188 2.96 -16.86 10.26
C ILE A 188 1.79 -17.63 9.67
N CYS A 189 2.10 -18.76 9.03
CA CYS A 189 1.14 -19.62 8.39
C CYS A 189 1.35 -21.06 8.85
N ARG A 190 0.26 -21.79 9.11
CA ARG A 190 0.26 -23.25 9.26
C ARG A 190 -0.55 -23.88 8.14
N LEU A 191 0.03 -24.77 7.37
CA LEU A 191 -0.64 -25.46 6.25
C LEU A 191 -1.10 -26.85 6.68
N VAL A 192 -2.37 -27.16 6.46
CA VAL A 192 -2.95 -28.49 6.70
C VAL A 192 -3.42 -29.09 5.38
N GLU A 193 -2.95 -30.30 5.05
CA GLU A 193 -3.34 -31.03 3.85
C GLU A 193 -3.80 -32.45 4.19
N ARG A 194 -4.90 -32.89 3.58
CA ARG A 194 -5.43 -34.26 3.67
C ARG A 194 -5.88 -34.75 2.30
N ARG A 195 -5.73 -36.04 2.04
CA ARG A 195 -6.28 -36.67 0.83
C ARG A 195 -7.75 -36.99 1.07
N LEU A 196 -8.56 -36.78 0.03
CA LEU A 196 -9.95 -37.23 0.01
C LEU A 196 -9.97 -38.77 -0.03
N ALA A 197 -10.79 -39.39 0.83
CA ALA A 197 -10.87 -40.85 0.91
C ALA A 197 -11.43 -41.47 -0.38
N ASP A 198 -11.06 -42.71 -0.65
CA ASP A 198 -11.52 -43.44 -1.82
C ASP A 198 -13.06 -43.58 -1.80
N GLY A 199 -13.71 -43.09 -2.86
CA GLY A 199 -15.18 -43.07 -3.00
C GLY A 199 -15.87 -41.83 -2.42
N ALA A 200 -15.20 -41.02 -1.61
CA ALA A 200 -15.78 -39.78 -1.10
C ALA A 200 -15.91 -38.72 -2.21
N GLN A 201 -16.99 -37.94 -2.18
CA GLN A 201 -17.25 -36.91 -3.18
C GLN A 201 -16.65 -35.58 -2.76
N SER A 202 -16.06 -34.85 -3.72
CA SER A 202 -15.52 -33.50 -3.47
C SER A 202 -16.61 -32.51 -3.01
N SER A 203 -17.86 -32.71 -3.47
CA SER A 203 -19.01 -31.88 -3.08
C SER A 203 -19.41 -32.06 -1.62
N ASP A 204 -19.35 -33.29 -1.08
CA ASP A 204 -19.65 -33.57 0.33
C ASP A 204 -18.59 -32.97 1.25
N ALA A 205 -17.31 -33.17 0.91
CA ALA A 205 -16.19 -32.55 1.61
C ALA A 205 -16.29 -31.01 1.59
N THR A 206 -16.59 -30.42 0.43
CA THR A 206 -16.74 -28.97 0.28
C THR A 206 -17.90 -28.42 1.11
N ARG A 207 -19.06 -29.10 1.11
CA ARG A 207 -20.22 -28.70 1.92
C ARG A 207 -19.93 -28.76 3.41
N TYR A 208 -19.21 -29.79 3.86
CA TYR A 208 -18.80 -29.93 5.25
C TYR A 208 -17.85 -28.81 5.66
N LEU A 209 -16.80 -28.57 4.87
CA LEU A 209 -15.82 -27.50 5.13
C LEU A 209 -16.48 -26.12 5.19
N LEU A 210 -17.37 -25.80 4.26
CA LEU A 210 -18.04 -24.49 4.25
C LEU A 210 -18.88 -24.25 5.51
N ARG A 211 -19.49 -25.30 6.07
CA ARG A 211 -20.36 -25.21 7.25
C ARG A 211 -19.58 -25.16 8.56
N ASN A 212 -18.49 -25.93 8.66
CA ASN A 212 -17.81 -26.17 9.93
C ASN A 212 -16.49 -25.42 10.05
N LEU A 213 -15.87 -25.01 8.94
CA LEU A 213 -14.60 -24.29 8.96
C LEU A 213 -14.79 -22.76 9.04
N HIS A 214 -15.88 -22.22 8.49
CA HIS A 214 -16.15 -20.78 8.52
C HIS A 214 -17.19 -20.41 9.61
N PRO A 215 -16.92 -19.39 10.44
CA PRO A 215 -15.68 -18.62 10.53
C PRO A 215 -14.60 -19.34 11.35
N THR A 216 -13.34 -19.27 10.90
CA THR A 216 -12.21 -19.76 11.68
C THR A 216 -11.90 -18.80 12.85
N PRO A 217 -11.14 -19.25 13.86
CA PRO A 217 -10.63 -18.36 14.90
C PRO A 217 -9.75 -17.21 14.38
N ALA A 218 -9.26 -17.24 13.14
CA ALA A 218 -8.47 -16.16 12.54
C ALA A 218 -9.28 -14.90 12.23
N VAL A 219 -10.60 -15.02 12.06
CA VAL A 219 -11.49 -13.87 11.79
C VAL A 219 -12.68 -13.75 12.75
N ASN A 220 -12.92 -14.77 13.57
CA ASN A 220 -13.93 -14.75 14.63
C ASN A 220 -13.27 -14.85 16.01
N GLY A 221 -13.04 -16.06 16.50
CA GLY A 221 -12.46 -16.31 17.81
C GLY A 221 -12.72 -17.74 18.26
N TYR A 222 -12.37 -18.06 19.49
CA TYR A 222 -12.55 -19.37 20.08
C TYR A 222 -12.84 -19.28 21.60
N PRO A 223 -13.85 -20.01 22.11
CA PRO A 223 -14.87 -20.75 21.37
C PRO A 223 -15.75 -19.84 20.49
N SER A 224 -16.34 -20.41 19.44
CA SER A 224 -16.93 -19.64 18.33
C SER A 224 -18.17 -18.83 18.75
N SER A 225 -19.07 -19.40 19.55
CA SER A 225 -20.32 -18.77 20.01
C SER A 225 -20.06 -17.51 20.83
N GLU A 226 -19.16 -17.62 21.79
CA GLU A 226 -18.77 -16.57 22.72
C GLU A 226 -18.06 -15.44 21.96
N ALA A 227 -17.19 -15.79 21.01
CA ALA A 227 -16.53 -14.80 20.16
C ALA A 227 -17.54 -14.01 19.31
N VAL A 228 -18.53 -14.68 18.72
CA VAL A 228 -19.57 -14.01 17.92
C VAL A 228 -20.40 -13.06 18.78
N GLU A 229 -20.80 -13.49 19.98
CA GLU A 229 -21.59 -12.65 20.89
C GLU A 229 -20.76 -11.44 21.36
N PHE A 230 -19.47 -11.63 21.66
CA PHE A 230 -18.55 -10.54 22.01
C PHE A 230 -18.40 -9.55 20.85
N ILE A 231 -18.14 -10.03 19.63
CA ILE A 231 -18.03 -9.19 18.43
C ILE A 231 -19.31 -8.38 18.22
N ARG A 232 -20.48 -9.02 18.34
CA ARG A 232 -21.77 -8.32 18.21
C ARG A 232 -21.92 -7.25 19.28
N GLN A 233 -21.53 -7.50 20.53
CA GLN A 233 -21.65 -6.52 21.58
C GLN A 233 -20.80 -5.25 21.31
N TYR A 234 -19.60 -5.40 20.77
CA TYR A 234 -18.64 -4.28 20.66
C TYR A 234 -18.52 -3.65 19.26
N GLU A 235 -18.79 -4.38 18.18
CA GLU A 235 -18.70 -3.84 16.81
C GLU A 235 -20.04 -3.36 16.26
N SER A 236 -21.15 -4.04 16.57
CA SER A 236 -22.43 -3.82 15.88
C SER A 236 -23.08 -2.47 16.20
N THR A 237 -22.60 -1.75 17.20
CA THR A 237 -23.02 -0.37 17.50
C THR A 237 -22.33 0.65 16.59
N LEU A 238 -21.22 0.27 15.96
CA LEU A 238 -20.37 1.16 15.15
C LEU A 238 -20.48 0.85 13.66
N PHE A 239 -20.45 -0.43 13.28
CA PHE A 239 -20.56 -0.86 11.88
C PHE A 239 -20.92 -2.35 11.78
N ASP A 240 -21.45 -2.75 10.62
CA ASP A 240 -21.59 -4.15 10.24
C ASP A 240 -20.43 -4.61 9.35
N ARG A 241 -19.97 -5.85 9.53
CA ARG A 241 -18.89 -6.42 8.72
C ARG A 241 -19.33 -6.64 7.26
N GLY A 242 -20.61 -6.88 6.99
CA GLY A 242 -21.11 -7.17 5.66
C GLY A 242 -20.37 -8.34 5.00
N PHE A 243 -19.72 -8.07 3.87
CA PHE A 243 -18.89 -9.07 3.17
C PHE A 243 -17.49 -9.27 3.79
N TYR A 244 -17.03 -8.37 4.67
CA TYR A 244 -15.73 -8.48 5.30
C TYR A 244 -15.62 -9.74 6.14
N ALA A 245 -14.48 -10.42 6.04
CA ALA A 245 -14.20 -11.70 6.70
C ALA A 245 -15.11 -12.87 6.29
N GLY A 246 -16.04 -12.70 5.35
CA GLY A 246 -16.86 -13.78 4.81
C GLY A 246 -16.10 -14.71 3.84
N PRO A 247 -16.66 -15.88 3.51
CA PRO A 247 -16.08 -16.81 2.55
C PRO A 247 -16.32 -16.31 1.10
N PHE A 248 -15.28 -16.30 0.27
CA PHE A 248 -15.35 -15.87 -1.12
C PHE A 248 -14.59 -16.83 -2.04
N GLY A 249 -15.22 -17.30 -3.11
CA GLY A 249 -14.59 -18.26 -4.01
C GLY A 249 -15.59 -18.96 -4.93
N TYR A 250 -15.19 -20.13 -5.44
CA TYR A 250 -16.04 -20.96 -6.28
C TYR A 250 -16.16 -22.38 -5.72
N ILE A 251 -17.31 -23.00 -6.01
CA ILE A 251 -17.59 -24.40 -5.73
C ILE A 251 -18.02 -25.04 -7.04
N GLY A 252 -17.16 -25.90 -7.57
CA GLY A 252 -17.42 -26.73 -8.74
C GLY A 252 -17.97 -28.10 -8.35
N ARG A 253 -18.10 -28.98 -9.34
CA ARG A 253 -18.50 -30.38 -9.12
C ARG A 253 -17.40 -31.17 -8.41
N ASP A 254 -16.16 -31.01 -8.88
CA ASP A 254 -15.01 -31.84 -8.49
C ASP A 254 -13.91 -31.04 -7.77
N ASP A 255 -14.09 -29.73 -7.65
CA ASP A 255 -13.12 -28.81 -7.06
C ASP A 255 -13.78 -27.60 -6.40
N ALA A 256 -13.05 -26.95 -5.51
CA ALA A 256 -13.44 -25.71 -4.85
C ALA A 256 -12.20 -24.93 -4.42
N ASP A 257 -12.21 -23.61 -4.49
CA ASP A 257 -11.19 -22.74 -3.88
C ASP A 257 -11.92 -21.58 -3.22
N VAL A 258 -11.90 -21.55 -1.89
CA VAL A 258 -12.60 -20.56 -1.06
C VAL A 258 -11.58 -19.86 -0.19
N ALA A 259 -11.59 -18.54 -0.23
CA ALA A 259 -10.74 -17.65 0.54
C ALA A 259 -11.55 -16.86 1.57
N VAL A 260 -10.87 -16.28 2.55
CA VAL A 260 -11.50 -15.40 3.54
C VAL A 260 -11.39 -13.95 3.05
N ALA A 261 -12.49 -13.22 2.99
CA ALA A 261 -12.58 -11.89 2.40
C ALA A 261 -12.02 -10.77 3.31
N ILE A 262 -10.75 -10.88 3.68
CA ILE A 262 -9.96 -9.86 4.37
C ILE A 262 -9.09 -9.06 3.38
N ARG A 263 -8.52 -7.93 3.84
CA ARG A 263 -7.83 -6.97 2.96
C ARG A 263 -8.75 -6.56 1.79
N SER A 264 -9.96 -6.18 2.17
CA SER A 264 -11.08 -5.91 1.30
C SER A 264 -11.71 -4.54 1.60
N ALA A 265 -12.41 -4.00 0.61
CA ALA A 265 -13.10 -2.73 0.66
C ALA A 265 -14.51 -2.85 0.06
N LEU A 266 -15.45 -2.13 0.67
CA LEU A 266 -16.82 -1.95 0.21
C LEU A 266 -16.94 -0.57 -0.44
N LEU A 267 -17.39 -0.53 -1.69
CA LEU A 267 -17.60 0.70 -2.44
C LEU A 267 -19.08 1.05 -2.41
N ILE A 268 -19.38 2.27 -1.99
CA ILE A 268 -20.74 2.74 -1.74
C ILE A 268 -21.04 3.92 -2.68
N THR A 269 -22.22 3.89 -3.31
CA THR A 269 -22.68 4.94 -4.23
C THR A 269 -22.78 6.30 -3.54
N GLY A 270 -22.61 7.38 -4.31
CA GLY A 270 -22.96 8.73 -3.86
C GLY A 270 -24.46 8.90 -3.56
N THR A 271 -24.82 10.07 -3.02
CA THR A 271 -26.23 10.45 -2.80
C THR A 271 -26.83 11.09 -4.05
N LYS A 272 -28.13 11.41 -4.01
CA LYS A 272 -28.78 12.18 -5.08
C LYS A 272 -28.27 13.63 -5.18
N GLU A 273 -27.74 14.20 -4.10
CA GLU A 273 -27.15 15.55 -4.07
C GLU A 273 -25.79 15.57 -4.79
N ASP A 274 -25.03 14.48 -4.73
CA ASP A 274 -23.79 14.29 -5.50
C ASP A 274 -24.02 14.25 -7.04
N ARG A 275 -25.29 14.28 -7.51
CA ARG A 275 -25.64 14.25 -8.95
C ARG A 275 -25.42 15.58 -9.67
N ASP A 276 -25.50 16.70 -8.97
CA ASP A 276 -25.50 18.02 -9.62
C ASP A 276 -24.09 18.45 -10.08
N ASP A 277 -23.04 17.87 -9.52
CA ASP A 277 -21.64 18.16 -9.87
C ASP A 277 -21.05 17.20 -10.92
N ILE A 278 -21.70 16.05 -11.19
CA ILE A 278 -21.14 14.99 -12.06
C ILE A 278 -22.04 14.83 -13.29
N ALA A 279 -21.53 15.23 -14.47
CA ALA A 279 -22.20 15.17 -15.78
C ALA A 279 -22.53 13.75 -16.31
N SER A 280 -22.57 12.72 -15.45
CA SER A 280 -22.78 11.32 -15.80
C SER A 280 -24.02 10.75 -15.11
N ASN A 281 -24.95 10.19 -15.91
CA ASN A 281 -26.16 9.50 -15.45
C ASN A 281 -25.91 8.20 -14.66
N MET A 282 -24.66 7.82 -14.35
CA MET A 282 -24.34 6.71 -13.45
C MET A 282 -23.80 7.23 -12.11
N LEU A 283 -24.43 6.82 -11.00
CA LEU A 283 -23.87 6.97 -9.66
C LEU A 283 -22.67 6.03 -9.50
N GLY A 284 -21.46 6.54 -9.69
CA GLY A 284 -20.24 5.84 -9.29
C GLY A 284 -20.09 5.82 -7.76
N ALA A 285 -19.21 4.96 -7.25
CA ALA A 285 -18.93 4.92 -5.82
C ALA A 285 -18.13 6.16 -5.40
N THR A 286 -18.57 6.89 -4.38
CA THR A 286 -17.87 8.07 -3.83
C THR A 286 -17.39 7.84 -2.40
N ARG A 287 -17.78 6.72 -1.78
CA ARG A 287 -17.27 6.26 -0.47
C ARG A 287 -16.64 4.89 -0.59
N VAL A 288 -15.51 4.71 0.08
CA VAL A 288 -14.80 3.42 0.19
C VAL A 288 -14.61 3.08 1.66
N SER A 289 -15.25 2.02 2.12
CA SER A 289 -15.08 1.47 3.47
C SER A 289 -14.03 0.35 3.45
N ILE A 290 -12.92 0.53 4.15
CA ILE A 290 -11.82 -0.43 4.25
C ILE A 290 -11.85 -1.08 5.63
N TYR A 291 -11.63 -2.39 5.70
CA TYR A 291 -11.75 -3.16 6.93
C TYR A 291 -10.44 -3.84 7.33
N ALA A 292 -10.18 -3.90 8.64
CA ALA A 292 -9.11 -4.71 9.21
C ALA A 292 -9.45 -5.14 10.63
N GLY A 293 -8.98 -6.32 11.00
CA GLY A 293 -9.11 -6.85 12.36
C GLY A 293 -7.82 -7.47 12.87
N ALA A 294 -7.74 -7.59 14.18
CA ALA A 294 -6.61 -8.16 14.92
C ALA A 294 -7.12 -9.19 15.94
N GLY A 295 -6.37 -10.28 16.08
CA GLY A 295 -6.67 -11.33 17.05
C GLY A 295 -6.22 -10.92 18.44
N ILE A 296 -7.18 -10.88 19.36
CA ILE A 296 -7.00 -10.55 20.76
C ILE A 296 -6.92 -11.85 21.55
N VAL A 297 -5.79 -12.05 22.21
CA VAL A 297 -5.47 -13.14 23.13
C VAL A 297 -4.82 -12.59 24.41
N PRO A 298 -4.71 -13.35 25.51
CA PRO A 298 -3.91 -12.93 26.66
C PRO A 298 -2.48 -12.52 26.23
N GLY A 299 -2.04 -11.33 26.64
CA GLY A 299 -0.77 -10.72 26.21
C GLY A 299 -0.88 -9.70 25.07
N SER A 300 -2.08 -9.52 24.49
CA SER A 300 -2.36 -8.43 23.52
C SER A 300 -2.37 -7.07 24.21
N THR A 301 -1.87 -6.03 23.55
CA THR A 301 -1.92 -4.65 24.05
C THR A 301 -2.67 -3.76 23.08
N VAL A 302 -3.45 -2.80 23.57
CA VAL A 302 -4.29 -1.92 22.74
C VAL A 302 -3.46 -1.24 21.65
N GLU A 303 -2.27 -0.75 22.00
CA GLU A 303 -1.37 -0.03 21.10
C GLU A 303 -0.87 -0.93 19.96
N SER A 304 -0.50 -2.17 20.26
CA SER A 304 0.00 -3.11 19.25
C SER A 304 -1.11 -3.57 18.30
N GLU A 305 -2.31 -3.88 18.80
CA GLU A 305 -3.44 -4.27 17.95
C GLU A 305 -3.94 -3.11 17.08
N TRP A 306 -3.93 -1.90 17.64
CA TRP A 306 -4.25 -0.68 16.88
C TRP A 306 -3.25 -0.45 15.75
N ALA A 307 -1.95 -0.60 16.03
CA ALA A 307 -0.90 -0.51 15.03
C ALA A 307 -1.01 -1.61 13.96
N GLU A 308 -1.29 -2.85 14.37
CA GLU A 308 -1.48 -3.99 13.47
C GLU A 308 -2.66 -3.77 12.51
N THR A 309 -3.82 -3.40 13.04
CA THR A 309 -4.98 -3.07 12.20
C THR A 309 -4.68 -1.87 11.28
N GLY A 310 -3.88 -0.90 11.72
CA GLY A 310 -3.41 0.21 10.89
C GLY A 310 -2.57 -0.25 9.70
N ALA A 311 -1.59 -1.13 9.95
CA ALA A 311 -0.77 -1.72 8.90
C ALA A 311 -1.61 -2.57 7.92
N LYS A 312 -2.62 -3.28 8.42
CA LYS A 312 -3.57 -4.06 7.60
C LYS A 312 -4.45 -3.18 6.71
N LEU A 313 -4.99 -2.08 7.23
CA LEU A 313 -5.74 -1.09 6.43
C LEU A 313 -4.85 -0.43 5.36
N GLY A 314 -3.57 -0.19 5.71
CA GLY A 314 -2.53 0.35 4.84
C GLY A 314 -2.44 -0.31 3.47
N VAL A 315 -2.77 -1.60 3.38
CA VAL A 315 -2.77 -2.37 2.12
C VAL A 315 -3.69 -1.80 1.06
N LEU A 316 -4.90 -1.40 1.46
CA LEU A 316 -5.87 -0.81 0.54
C LEU A 316 -5.84 0.71 0.59
N SER A 317 -5.63 1.33 1.76
CA SER A 317 -5.61 2.78 1.86
C SER A 317 -4.44 3.40 1.09
N SER A 318 -3.30 2.69 0.95
CA SER A 318 -2.17 3.14 0.12
C SER A 318 -2.46 3.16 -1.39
N LEU A 319 -3.60 2.62 -1.86
CA LEU A 319 -4.04 2.78 -3.24
C LEU A 319 -4.67 4.16 -3.48
N PHE A 320 -5.13 4.79 -2.41
CA PHE A 320 -5.67 6.13 -2.46
C PHE A 320 -4.54 7.10 -2.17
N PRO A 321 -4.58 8.31 -2.77
CA PRO A 321 -3.70 9.38 -2.33
C PRO A 321 -3.84 9.50 -0.82
N SER A 322 -2.72 9.53 -0.11
CA SER A 322 -2.73 9.88 1.30
C SER A 322 -3.58 11.15 1.46
N SER A 323 -4.47 11.17 2.46
CA SER A 323 -4.86 12.47 3.05
C SER A 323 -3.56 13.25 3.24
N PRO A 324 -3.48 14.53 2.81
CA PRO A 324 -2.22 15.25 2.64
C PRO A 324 -1.31 14.91 3.80
N ILE A 325 -0.12 14.36 3.50
CA ILE A 325 0.85 13.87 4.49
C ILE A 325 0.76 14.78 5.70
N THR A 326 0.53 14.25 6.89
CA THR A 326 0.50 15.09 8.09
C THR A 326 1.88 15.75 8.21
N LEU A 327 2.00 16.95 7.65
CA LEU A 327 3.27 17.66 7.48
C LEU A 327 3.89 17.93 8.85
N GLN A 328 3.07 17.92 9.90
CA GLN A 328 3.43 18.01 11.32
C GLN A 328 4.40 16.91 11.79
N ASN A 329 4.43 15.74 11.14
CA ASN A 329 5.36 14.65 11.48
C ASN A 329 6.64 14.67 10.64
N SER A 330 6.86 15.71 9.83
CA SER A 330 8.06 15.81 9.00
C SER A 330 9.28 16.18 9.87
N PRO A 331 10.45 15.59 9.63
CA PRO A 331 11.64 15.83 10.45
C PRO A 331 12.19 17.25 10.34
N THR A 332 11.94 17.95 9.23
CA THR A 332 12.34 19.35 9.03
C THR A 332 11.32 20.10 8.17
N ALA A 333 11.31 21.43 8.27
CA ALA A 333 10.48 22.30 7.42
C ALA A 333 10.78 22.10 5.92
N ASN A 334 12.06 21.90 5.56
CA ASN A 334 12.49 21.58 4.20
C ASN A 334 11.81 20.32 3.66
N VAL A 335 11.73 19.25 4.48
CA VAL A 335 11.08 18.00 4.11
C VAL A 335 9.58 18.16 3.98
N ALA A 336 8.92 18.84 4.94
CA ALA A 336 7.49 19.12 4.87
C ALA A 336 7.12 19.87 3.59
N TRP A 337 7.81 20.98 3.34
CA TRP A 337 7.56 21.83 2.17
C TRP A 337 7.84 21.14 0.85
N ALA A 338 8.99 20.48 0.71
CA ALA A 338 9.32 19.78 -0.52
C ALA A 338 8.33 18.65 -0.81
N THR A 339 7.85 17.96 0.23
CA THR A 339 6.83 16.92 0.13
C THR A 339 5.51 17.50 -0.38
N ALA A 340 4.99 18.55 0.29
CA ALA A 340 3.76 19.21 -0.13
C ALA A 340 3.84 19.76 -1.56
N PHE A 341 4.99 20.35 -1.92
CA PHE A 341 5.24 20.89 -3.24
C PHE A 341 5.22 19.85 -4.36
N ILE A 342 5.92 18.72 -4.17
CA ILE A 342 5.95 17.64 -5.15
C ILE A 342 4.59 16.96 -5.26
N GLU A 343 3.89 16.72 -4.14
CA GLU A 343 2.55 16.16 -4.16
C GLU A 343 1.56 17.08 -4.88
N GLU A 344 1.65 18.39 -4.68
CA GLU A 344 0.81 19.35 -5.38
C GLU A 344 1.07 19.37 -6.88
N LEU A 345 2.33 19.32 -7.32
CA LEU A 345 2.68 19.18 -8.74
C LEU A 345 2.05 17.92 -9.35
N ILE A 346 2.14 16.79 -8.64
CA ILE A 346 1.55 15.52 -9.07
C ILE A 346 0.03 15.62 -9.12
N ARG A 347 -0.61 16.21 -8.10
CA ARG A 347 -2.06 16.42 -8.00
C ARG A 347 -2.57 17.33 -9.12
N CYS A 348 -1.81 18.36 -9.46
CA CYS A 348 -2.07 19.23 -10.60
C CYS A 348 -1.80 18.53 -11.95
N GLY A 349 -1.24 17.32 -11.97
CA GLY A 349 -1.10 16.45 -13.15
C GLY A 349 0.29 16.46 -13.81
N VAL A 350 1.32 16.94 -13.13
CA VAL A 350 2.72 16.78 -13.55
C VAL A 350 3.21 15.39 -13.11
N THR A 351 3.31 14.47 -14.06
CA THR A 351 3.58 13.05 -13.78
C THR A 351 4.97 12.60 -14.22
N GLN A 352 5.68 13.40 -15.01
CA GLN A 352 7.00 13.08 -15.56
C GLN A 352 8.06 14.01 -15.00
N PHE A 353 9.09 13.45 -14.37
CA PHE A 353 10.19 14.18 -13.74
C PHE A 353 11.56 13.69 -14.25
N TYR A 354 12.44 14.63 -14.56
CA TYR A 354 13.85 14.39 -14.86
C TYR A 354 14.70 15.13 -13.83
N VAL A 355 15.52 14.40 -13.08
CA VAL A 355 16.22 14.92 -11.90
C VAL A 355 17.71 14.89 -12.13
N CYS A 356 18.38 16.00 -11.90
CA CYS A 356 19.84 16.10 -11.78
C CYS A 356 20.17 16.34 -10.31
N PRO A 357 20.46 15.28 -9.53
CA PRO A 357 20.58 15.40 -8.09
C PRO A 357 21.82 16.22 -7.71
N GLY A 358 21.62 17.24 -6.89
CA GLY A 358 22.69 17.97 -6.21
C GLY A 358 22.27 18.38 -4.79
N SER A 359 23.25 18.82 -3.99
CA SER A 359 23.07 19.04 -2.54
C SER A 359 21.84 19.90 -2.22
N ARG A 360 21.70 21.08 -2.84
CA ARG A 360 20.59 22.02 -2.57
C ARG A 360 19.22 21.46 -2.99
N SER A 361 19.18 20.64 -4.04
CA SER A 361 17.97 19.98 -4.54
C SER A 361 17.58 18.70 -3.79
N THR A 362 18.33 18.31 -2.75
CA THR A 362 18.07 17.09 -1.96
C THR A 362 16.64 17.02 -1.43
N PRO A 363 16.05 18.08 -0.84
CA PRO A 363 14.67 18.02 -0.35
C PRO A 363 13.66 17.65 -1.45
N LEU A 364 13.77 18.26 -2.63
CA LEU A 364 12.91 17.97 -3.79
C LEU A 364 13.11 16.54 -4.31
N THR A 365 14.37 16.12 -4.42
CA THR A 365 14.73 14.77 -4.90
C THR A 365 14.21 13.69 -3.95
N ALA A 366 14.36 13.91 -2.63
CA ALA A 366 13.88 12.99 -1.61
C ALA A 366 12.34 12.91 -1.58
N ALA A 367 11.66 14.06 -1.67
CA ALA A 367 10.20 14.12 -1.77
C ALA A 367 9.67 13.34 -2.99
N LEU A 368 10.27 13.55 -4.16
CA LEU A 368 9.91 12.82 -5.39
C LEU A 368 10.18 11.32 -5.30
N ALA A 369 11.31 10.92 -4.70
CA ALA A 369 11.60 9.51 -4.46
C ALA A 369 10.57 8.86 -3.52
N ARG A 370 10.14 9.57 -2.46
CA ARG A 370 9.08 9.12 -1.55
C ARG A 370 7.75 8.98 -2.29
N ALA A 371 7.32 10.00 -3.04
CA ALA A 371 6.09 9.98 -3.82
C ALA A 371 6.05 8.81 -4.84
N THR A 372 7.18 8.56 -5.52
CA THR A 372 7.31 7.45 -6.47
C THR A 372 7.20 6.08 -5.78
N ARG A 373 7.82 5.92 -4.59
CA ARG A 373 7.72 4.68 -3.80
C ARG A 373 6.32 4.46 -3.25
N ALA A 374 5.68 5.52 -2.79
CA ALA A 374 4.31 5.51 -2.26
C ALA A 374 3.26 5.36 -3.36
N ARG A 375 3.63 5.52 -4.64
CA ARG A 375 2.70 5.52 -5.79
C ARG A 375 1.57 6.53 -5.63
N VAL A 376 1.91 7.73 -5.17
CA VAL A 376 1.00 8.89 -5.23
C VAL A 376 0.78 9.19 -6.71
N GLY A 377 -0.25 8.60 -7.33
CA GLY A 377 -0.51 8.68 -8.77
C GLY A 377 0.47 7.89 -9.67
N THR A 378 0.26 7.99 -10.98
CA THR A 378 1.19 7.45 -12.00
C THR A 378 2.34 8.43 -12.18
N VAL A 379 3.43 8.27 -11.41
CA VAL A 379 4.60 9.15 -11.47
C VAL A 379 5.79 8.40 -12.05
N HIS A 380 6.51 9.07 -12.96
CA HIS A 380 7.73 8.58 -13.58
C HIS A 380 8.86 9.57 -13.30
N ALA A 381 9.82 9.17 -12.48
CA ALA A 381 11.01 9.95 -12.17
C ALA A 381 12.25 9.26 -12.71
N LEU A 382 13.08 9.99 -13.45
CA LEU A 382 14.36 9.50 -13.97
C LEU A 382 15.49 10.40 -13.46
N SER A 383 16.48 9.79 -12.81
CA SER A 383 17.75 10.47 -12.51
C SER A 383 18.58 10.56 -13.80
N VAL A 384 19.06 11.75 -14.13
CA VAL A 384 19.82 12.06 -15.34
C VAL A 384 21.16 12.66 -14.95
N HIS A 385 22.22 12.24 -15.65
CA HIS A 385 23.60 12.60 -15.29
C HIS A 385 23.99 14.06 -15.53
N ASP A 386 23.28 14.78 -16.41
CA ASP A 386 23.59 16.15 -16.82
C ASP A 386 22.30 16.96 -16.99
N GLU A 387 22.33 18.22 -16.56
CA GLU A 387 21.20 19.13 -16.59
C GLU A 387 20.70 19.40 -18.00
N ARG A 388 21.62 19.57 -18.97
CA ARG A 388 21.24 19.83 -20.36
C ARG A 388 20.43 18.67 -20.92
N GLY A 389 20.91 17.44 -20.72
CA GLY A 389 20.24 16.21 -21.13
C GLY A 389 18.88 16.03 -20.46
N ALA A 390 18.76 16.37 -19.17
CA ALA A 390 17.48 16.35 -18.47
C ALA A 390 16.48 17.36 -19.09
N ALA A 391 16.97 18.56 -19.41
CA ALA A 391 16.17 19.61 -20.03
C ALA A 391 15.62 19.21 -21.40
N PHE A 392 16.46 18.63 -22.27
CA PHE A 392 16.03 18.15 -23.59
C PHE A 392 15.10 16.94 -23.51
N ARG A 393 15.23 16.07 -22.49
CA ARG A 393 14.27 14.99 -22.24
C ARG A 393 12.88 15.53 -21.88
N ALA A 394 12.82 16.55 -21.02
CA ALA A 394 11.56 17.20 -20.66
C ALA A 394 10.92 17.88 -21.87
N LEU A 395 11.69 18.63 -22.65
CA LEU A 395 11.26 19.22 -23.91
C LEU A 395 10.69 18.16 -24.86
N GLY A 396 11.42 17.07 -25.10
CA GLY A 396 10.98 15.99 -25.98
C GLY A 396 9.70 15.31 -25.51
N TYR A 397 9.57 15.09 -24.20
CA TYR A 397 8.33 14.56 -23.61
C TYR A 397 7.16 15.51 -23.83
N GLY A 398 7.33 16.80 -23.53
CA GLY A 398 6.29 17.81 -23.72
C GLY A 398 5.87 17.94 -25.18
N ARG A 399 6.83 17.94 -26.10
CA ARG A 399 6.59 18.00 -27.55
C ARG A 399 5.81 16.79 -28.06
N ARG A 400 6.12 15.58 -27.56
CA ARG A 400 5.45 14.35 -27.99
C ARG A 400 4.04 14.19 -27.40
N THR A 401 3.86 14.56 -26.14
CA THR A 401 2.65 14.22 -25.37
C THR A 401 1.67 15.37 -25.22
N GLY A 402 2.13 16.62 -25.42
CA GLY A 402 1.38 17.82 -25.07
C GLY A 402 1.23 18.03 -23.55
N ARG A 403 1.88 17.21 -22.71
CA ARG A 403 1.79 17.27 -21.25
C ARG A 403 3.08 17.81 -20.64
N PRO A 404 3.02 18.55 -19.51
CA PRO A 404 4.22 19.02 -18.82
C PRO A 404 5.12 17.88 -18.34
N ALA A 405 6.44 18.06 -18.54
CA ALA A 405 7.46 17.38 -17.76
C ALA A 405 8.23 18.38 -16.91
N ALA A 406 8.62 17.96 -15.71
CA ALA A 406 9.43 18.75 -14.79
C ALA A 406 10.90 18.36 -14.83
N VAL A 407 11.78 19.36 -14.77
CA VAL A 407 13.22 19.19 -14.58
C VAL A 407 13.59 19.74 -13.22
N ILE A 408 14.29 18.93 -12.41
CA ILE A 408 14.82 19.33 -11.10
C ILE A 408 16.33 19.44 -11.20
N THR A 409 16.90 20.58 -10.82
CA THR A 409 18.35 20.74 -10.68
C THR A 409 18.73 21.53 -9.43
N SER A 410 19.99 21.40 -9.03
CA SER A 410 20.58 22.11 -7.91
C SER A 410 20.97 23.56 -8.29
N SER A 411 21.46 24.30 -7.31
CA SER A 411 21.90 25.69 -7.46
C SER A 411 23.19 25.83 -8.27
N GLY A 412 23.50 27.04 -8.69
CA GLY A 412 24.76 27.41 -9.36
C GLY A 412 24.69 27.26 -10.87
N THR A 413 25.83 27.00 -11.50
CA THR A 413 25.98 26.91 -12.96
C THR A 413 25.13 25.81 -13.60
N ALA A 414 24.68 24.83 -12.82
CA ALA A 414 23.72 23.81 -13.22
C ALA A 414 22.43 24.42 -13.84
N VAL A 415 21.98 25.57 -13.34
CA VAL A 415 20.80 26.27 -13.87
C VAL A 415 21.03 26.75 -15.31
N ALA A 416 22.23 27.23 -15.64
CA ALA A 416 22.56 27.75 -16.97
C ALA A 416 22.53 26.65 -18.05
N ASN A 417 22.84 25.40 -17.69
CA ASN A 417 22.79 24.25 -18.61
C ASN A 417 21.37 23.93 -19.09
N LEU A 418 20.34 24.39 -18.38
CA LEU A 418 18.94 24.23 -18.81
C LEU A 418 18.58 25.17 -19.97
N TYR A 419 19.26 26.32 -20.07
CA TYR A 419 18.79 27.45 -20.88
C TYR A 419 18.55 27.13 -22.36
N PRO A 420 19.38 26.33 -23.06
CA PRO A 420 19.12 25.98 -24.46
C PRO A 420 17.75 25.33 -24.68
N ALA A 421 17.36 24.40 -23.81
CA ALA A 421 16.06 23.74 -23.91
C ALA A 421 14.90 24.67 -23.51
N VAL A 422 15.12 25.61 -22.59
CA VAL A 422 14.14 26.64 -22.22
C VAL A 422 13.85 27.57 -23.39
N VAL A 423 14.88 27.99 -24.12
CA VAL A 423 14.72 28.81 -25.34
C VAL A 423 13.89 28.07 -26.37
N GLU A 424 14.24 26.82 -26.68
CA GLU A 424 13.51 25.99 -27.65
C GLU A 424 12.06 25.74 -27.23
N ALA A 425 11.82 25.37 -25.96
CA ALA A 425 10.47 25.21 -25.43
C ALA A 425 9.67 26.51 -25.47
N GLY A 426 10.30 27.67 -25.21
CA GLY A 426 9.68 28.98 -25.26
C GLY A 426 9.24 29.38 -26.65
N MET A 427 10.08 29.12 -27.65
CA MET A 427 9.82 29.40 -29.07
C MET A 427 8.77 28.46 -29.66
N ASP A 428 8.82 27.18 -29.30
CA ASP A 428 7.92 26.15 -29.84
C ASP A 428 6.61 25.99 -29.05
N GLY A 429 6.46 26.74 -27.95
CA GLY A 429 5.30 26.62 -27.07
C GLY A 429 5.19 25.24 -26.40
N VAL A 430 6.31 24.64 -26.02
CA VAL A 430 6.31 23.31 -25.39
C VAL A 430 6.14 23.44 -23.87
N PRO A 431 5.15 22.76 -23.27
CA PRO A 431 4.89 22.79 -21.83
C PRO A 431 6.05 22.15 -21.04
N MET A 432 6.81 22.96 -20.29
CA MET A 432 7.98 22.50 -19.54
C MET A 432 8.06 23.17 -18.16
N MET A 433 8.19 22.39 -17.08
CA MET A 433 8.34 22.91 -15.73
C MET A 433 9.82 22.88 -15.31
N ILE A 434 10.36 24.02 -14.91
CA ILE A 434 11.74 24.16 -14.48
C ILE A 434 11.75 24.37 -12.97
N LEU A 435 12.34 23.44 -12.23
CA LEU A 435 12.45 23.47 -10.77
C LEU A 435 13.93 23.57 -10.40
N THR A 436 14.36 24.77 -10.02
CA THR A 436 15.75 24.99 -9.56
C THR A 436 15.75 25.10 -8.06
N ALA A 437 16.64 24.40 -7.39
CA ALA A 437 16.89 24.62 -5.97
C ALA A 437 17.92 25.74 -5.80
N ASP A 438 17.67 26.67 -4.88
CA ASP A 438 18.51 27.85 -4.67
C ASP A 438 18.87 28.06 -3.20
N ARG A 439 19.88 28.89 -2.97
CA ARG A 439 20.22 29.43 -1.65
C ARG A 439 19.13 30.41 -1.20
N PRO A 440 18.89 30.51 0.11
CA PRO A 440 17.95 31.47 0.65
C PRO A 440 18.44 32.89 0.39
N TYR A 441 17.52 33.84 0.26
CA TYR A 441 17.79 35.22 -0.12
C TYR A 441 18.87 35.88 0.76
N GLU A 442 18.92 35.58 2.05
CA GLU A 442 19.93 36.08 3.00
C GLU A 442 21.35 35.56 2.74
N SER A 443 21.52 34.51 1.93
CA SER A 443 22.81 33.90 1.59
C SER A 443 23.26 34.20 0.16
N ARG A 444 22.47 34.96 -0.61
CA ARG A 444 22.85 35.42 -1.96
C ARG A 444 23.85 36.57 -1.86
N ASP A 445 24.71 36.71 -2.87
CA ASP A 445 25.74 37.76 -2.96
C ASP A 445 26.72 37.86 -1.77
N THR A 446 26.85 36.80 -0.98
CA THR A 446 27.77 36.72 0.17
C THR A 446 29.17 36.21 -0.19
N GLY A 447 29.47 36.00 -1.49
CA GLY A 447 30.72 35.38 -1.94
C GLY A 447 30.79 33.85 -1.73
N ALA A 448 29.66 33.21 -1.42
CA ALA A 448 29.59 31.76 -1.27
C ALA A 448 30.00 31.02 -2.57
N ASN A 449 30.78 29.94 -2.41
CA ASN A 449 31.29 29.18 -3.55
C ASN A 449 30.14 28.66 -4.45
N GLN A 450 30.29 28.85 -5.77
CA GLN A 450 29.34 28.49 -6.82
C GLN A 450 27.95 29.16 -6.71
N ALA A 451 27.84 30.28 -5.99
CA ALA A 451 26.63 31.11 -6.03
C ALA A 451 26.59 31.92 -7.33
N ILE A 452 25.44 31.91 -8.01
CA ILE A 452 25.13 32.79 -9.14
C ILE A 452 23.80 33.49 -8.85
N ASP A 453 23.52 34.60 -9.55
CA ASP A 453 22.17 35.15 -9.54
C ASP A 453 21.23 34.24 -10.35
N GLN A 454 20.39 33.49 -9.63
CA GLN A 454 19.38 32.61 -10.22
C GLN A 454 18.05 33.32 -10.47
N VAL A 455 17.84 34.51 -9.88
CA VAL A 455 16.58 35.23 -9.97
C VAL A 455 16.43 35.72 -11.40
N LYS A 456 15.43 35.18 -12.13
CA LYS A 456 15.24 35.44 -13.56
C LYS A 456 16.47 35.05 -14.41
N ALA A 457 17.17 33.97 -14.04
CA ALA A 457 18.28 33.40 -14.82
C ALA A 457 17.89 33.11 -16.28
N PHE A 458 16.61 32.86 -16.55
CA PHE A 458 16.07 32.71 -17.90
C PHE A 458 15.33 33.98 -18.32
N SER A 459 15.57 34.44 -19.54
CA SER A 459 14.87 35.61 -20.09
C SER A 459 13.35 35.43 -20.08
N SER A 460 12.64 36.49 -19.68
CA SER A 460 11.17 36.57 -19.73
C SER A 460 10.60 36.49 -21.15
N THR A 461 11.45 36.60 -22.18
CA THR A 461 11.07 36.35 -23.56
C THR A 461 10.69 34.88 -23.79
N TYR A 462 11.34 33.95 -23.07
CA TYR A 462 11.16 32.50 -23.28
C TYR A 462 10.33 31.84 -22.18
N THR A 463 10.35 32.36 -20.95
CA THR A 463 9.54 31.84 -19.85
C THR A 463 8.16 32.49 -19.80
N ARG A 464 7.10 31.68 -19.59
CA ARG A 464 5.72 32.17 -19.44
C ARG A 464 5.48 32.76 -18.06
N TRP A 465 6.13 32.18 -17.05
CA TRP A 465 6.04 32.67 -15.69
C TRP A 465 7.28 32.26 -14.90
N PHE A 466 7.67 33.15 -13.98
CA PHE A 466 8.78 32.95 -13.05
C PHE A 466 8.32 33.28 -11.64
N ARG A 467 8.68 32.42 -10.69
CA ARG A 467 8.47 32.65 -9.26
C ARG A 467 9.72 32.29 -8.47
N ASP A 468 10.18 33.23 -7.67
CA ASP A 468 11.20 33.00 -6.64
C ASP A 468 10.49 32.64 -5.33
N ILE A 469 10.51 31.36 -4.98
CA ILE A 469 9.79 30.79 -3.85
C ILE A 469 10.65 30.95 -2.59
N LEU A 470 10.09 31.61 -1.58
CA LEU A 470 10.74 31.85 -0.29
C LEU A 470 11.13 30.53 0.39
N PRO A 471 12.21 30.53 1.19
CA PRO A 471 12.61 29.35 1.92
C PRO A 471 11.57 28.99 2.98
N PRO A 472 11.41 27.69 3.30
CA PRO A 472 10.52 27.25 4.37
C PRO A 472 10.84 27.98 5.69
N SER A 473 9.81 28.53 6.32
CA SER A 473 9.82 29.07 7.69
C SER A 473 8.42 29.02 8.29
N ASP A 474 8.34 29.15 9.62
CA ASP A 474 7.06 29.14 10.34
C ASP A 474 6.15 30.33 9.95
N ASP A 475 6.75 31.42 9.48
CA ASP A 475 6.03 32.63 9.04
C ASP A 475 5.44 32.50 7.63
N VAL A 476 5.85 31.50 6.84
CA VAL A 476 5.34 31.32 5.47
C VAL A 476 4.39 30.12 5.45
N PRO A 477 3.09 30.33 5.23
CA PRO A 477 2.12 29.25 5.26
C PRO A 477 2.34 28.31 4.06
N ILE A 478 2.16 27.01 4.28
CA ILE A 478 2.29 25.99 3.23
C ILE A 478 1.30 26.23 2.08
N SER A 479 0.15 26.86 2.34
CA SER A 479 -0.79 27.27 1.30
C SER A 479 -0.19 28.20 0.25
N ALA A 480 0.87 28.96 0.58
CA ALA A 480 1.55 29.83 -0.36
C ALA A 480 2.24 29.03 -1.48
N ILE A 481 3.04 28.02 -1.11
CA ILE A 481 3.70 27.16 -2.10
C ILE A 481 2.68 26.32 -2.88
N LEU A 482 1.60 25.86 -2.24
CA LEU A 482 0.53 25.14 -2.93
C LEU A 482 -0.16 26.02 -3.99
N SER A 483 -0.47 27.27 -3.64
CA SER A 483 -1.09 28.24 -4.55
C SER A 483 -0.18 28.60 -5.72
N ASP A 484 1.10 28.87 -5.44
CA ASP A 484 2.10 29.17 -6.48
C ASP A 484 2.28 27.97 -7.43
N THR A 485 2.25 26.74 -6.91
CA THR A 485 2.35 25.50 -7.70
C THR A 485 1.16 25.30 -8.63
N ASN A 486 -0.06 25.44 -8.09
CA ASN A 486 -1.27 25.30 -8.88
C ASN A 486 -1.32 26.38 -9.98
N HIS A 487 -0.95 27.62 -9.65
CA HIS A 487 -0.83 28.69 -10.62
C HIS A 487 0.21 28.37 -11.70
N ALA A 488 1.39 27.87 -11.32
CA ALA A 488 2.45 27.46 -12.25
C ALA A 488 1.94 26.47 -13.30
N VAL A 489 1.27 25.40 -12.85
CA VAL A 489 0.76 24.35 -13.73
C VAL A 489 -0.40 24.87 -14.60
N THR A 490 -1.23 25.75 -14.06
CA THR A 490 -2.31 26.42 -14.81
C THR A 490 -1.75 27.27 -15.95
N VAL A 491 -0.77 28.13 -15.67
CA VAL A 491 -0.10 28.95 -16.69
C VAL A 491 0.57 28.08 -17.75
N LEU A 492 1.27 27.03 -17.31
CA LEU A 492 1.98 26.10 -18.18
C LEU A 492 1.01 25.45 -19.19
N ARG A 493 -0.19 25.06 -18.75
CA ARG A 493 -1.25 24.49 -19.59
C ARG A 493 -1.93 25.50 -20.51
N GLN A 494 -2.13 26.73 -20.05
CA GLN A 494 -2.88 27.74 -20.80
C GLN A 494 -2.01 28.44 -21.85
N LEU A 495 -0.81 28.86 -21.46
CA LEU A 495 0.04 29.70 -22.30
C LEU A 495 1.06 28.91 -23.12
N MET A 496 1.23 27.62 -22.82
CA MET A 496 2.10 26.69 -23.54
C MET A 496 3.55 27.19 -23.65
N GLY A 497 4.44 26.64 -22.83
CA GLY A 497 5.84 27.04 -22.76
C GLY A 497 6.48 26.75 -21.39
N PRO A 498 7.73 27.19 -21.19
CA PRO A 498 8.45 27.01 -19.93
C PRO A 498 7.87 27.85 -18.79
N VAL A 499 7.73 27.24 -17.61
CA VAL A 499 7.48 27.94 -16.35
C VAL A 499 8.62 27.61 -15.39
N HIS A 500 9.15 28.63 -14.70
CA HIS A 500 10.29 28.49 -13.80
C HIS A 500 9.92 28.80 -12.35
N LEU A 501 10.09 27.79 -11.49
CA LEU A 501 9.99 27.92 -10.04
C LEU A 501 11.39 27.76 -9.45
N ASN A 502 11.90 28.83 -8.84
CA ASN A 502 13.17 28.85 -8.14
C ASN A 502 12.91 28.67 -6.64
N VAL A 503 13.20 27.48 -6.10
CA VAL A 503 12.85 27.07 -4.74
C VAL A 503 14.03 27.24 -3.81
N GLN A 504 13.92 28.14 -2.84
CA GLN A 504 14.98 28.39 -1.87
C GLN A 504 14.97 27.36 -0.74
N PHE A 505 16.15 26.90 -0.30
CA PHE A 505 16.29 26.02 0.86
C PHE A 505 17.42 26.47 1.80
N ARG A 506 17.10 26.63 3.09
CA ARG A 506 18.09 26.80 4.16
C ARG A 506 18.81 25.50 4.48
N GLU A 507 19.92 25.59 5.22
CA GLU A 507 20.66 24.41 5.66
C GLU A 507 19.89 23.50 6.63
N ASN A 508 20.43 22.30 6.73
CA ASN A 508 19.79 21.00 6.89
C ASN A 508 18.93 20.55 5.69
N LEU A 509 19.64 20.25 4.61
CA LEU A 509 19.08 19.70 3.37
C LEU A 509 18.84 18.19 3.43
N ALA A 510 19.28 17.52 4.50
CA ALA A 510 19.17 16.07 4.64
C ALA A 510 17.72 15.65 4.93
N PRO A 511 17.27 14.51 4.39
CA PRO A 511 15.88 14.06 4.53
C PRO A 511 15.53 13.54 5.94
N ASP A 512 16.52 13.19 6.76
CA ASP A 512 16.33 12.41 8.00
C ASP A 512 16.87 13.13 9.26
N SER A 513 16.73 14.46 9.35
CA SER A 513 17.25 15.27 10.49
C SER A 513 18.75 15.07 10.78
N GLY A 514 19.51 14.55 9.81
CA GLY A 514 20.94 14.33 9.93
C GLY A 514 21.72 15.64 10.17
N PRO A 515 23.00 15.55 10.54
CA PRO A 515 23.84 16.71 10.81
C PRO A 515 23.91 17.63 9.59
N ILE A 516 24.02 18.94 9.83
CA ILE A 516 24.22 19.94 8.78
C ILE A 516 25.51 19.59 8.04
N ARG A 517 25.41 19.27 6.75
CA ARG A 517 26.60 19.06 5.91
C ARG A 517 27.30 20.41 5.78
N ASN A 518 28.50 20.54 6.38
CA ASN A 518 29.40 21.71 6.45
C ASN A 518 29.48 22.45 7.82
N ASP A 519 29.32 21.77 8.95
CA ASP A 519 29.63 22.36 10.28
C ASP A 519 31.14 22.44 10.60
N ASP A 520 32.01 22.05 9.66
CA ASP A 520 33.46 22.34 9.75
C ASP A 520 33.76 23.79 9.35
N ARG A 521 33.18 24.76 10.09
CA ARG A 521 33.79 26.09 10.23
C ARG A 521 34.70 26.06 11.45
N MET A 522 35.85 25.40 11.29
CA MET A 522 37.07 25.85 11.95
C MET A 522 37.51 27.14 11.24
N GLY A 523 37.40 28.26 11.94
CA GLY A 523 37.80 29.60 11.51
C GLY A 523 37.41 30.61 12.57
#